data_AF-A0AAD6S3J6-F1
#
_entry.id   AF-A0AAD6S3J6-F1
#
_cell.length_a   1.000
_cell.length_b   1.000
_cell.length_c   1.000
_cell.angle_alpha   90.00
_cell.angle_beta   90.00
_cell.angle_gamma   90.00
#
_symmetry.space_group_name_H-M   'P 1'
#
loop_
_entity.id
_entity.type
_entity.pdbx_description
1 polymer ?
#
loop_
_entity_poly.entity_id
_entity_poly.type
_entity_poly.pdbx_seq_one_letter_code
_entity_poly.pdbx_strand_id
1 'polypeptide(L)'
;KRPSRVPGLTASNAGYLIPEAVRKRFSGPNGWTSHLPLHLLTDKFCYFNNQASAKELNDLFTMDGSSGTIMSVAKELPFEPELSLTFDEWFQAQGRFLELIETYVPEEHELWVIHFNRILHRPNRAKHWPLCLEYDSEIRRRSLTTGIDPSAFHLDVWNELESAHIGNRAIEHVRRELKHSGGWEHSTGHRPPYEKRSDGEGSSFRSKTKSRCFVCGSTDGFHKAKSCTADRLTSGKPAILITQKSGGGPRRDKNGVAYCFSFNGRSGCNAQGGECEKGKHWCSICGSRNGLHSAQNCVSI
;
A
#
# COMPACT_ATOMS: atom_id res chain seq x y z
N LYS A 1 7.30 -8.72 56.71
CA LYS A 1 6.19 -7.80 56.34
C LYS A 1 6.55 -7.11 55.04
N ARG A 2 5.63 -7.02 54.08
CA ARG A 2 5.85 -6.26 52.83
C ARG A 2 5.88 -4.76 53.18
N PRO A 3 6.77 -3.95 52.57
CA PRO A 3 6.82 -2.50 52.84
C PRO A 3 5.53 -1.80 52.44
N SER A 4 5.18 -0.74 53.17
CA SER A 4 4.10 0.17 52.81
C SER A 4 4.47 0.89 51.50
N ARG A 5 3.54 0.93 50.55
CA ARG A 5 3.72 1.67 49.29
C ARG A 5 3.50 3.15 49.55
N VAL A 6 4.36 3.99 48.99
CA VAL A 6 4.23 5.46 49.03
C VAL A 6 3.85 5.94 47.62
N PRO A 7 2.87 6.85 47.48
CA PRO A 7 2.54 7.44 46.19
C PRO A 7 3.75 8.20 45.60
N GLY A 8 4.01 8.01 44.30
CA GLY A 8 5.05 8.73 43.58
C GLY A 8 4.61 10.15 43.16
N LEU A 9 5.57 10.97 42.74
CA LEU A 9 5.33 12.27 42.12
C LEU A 9 5.02 12.10 40.63
N THR A 10 4.04 12.84 40.11
CA THR A 10 3.68 12.89 38.68
C THR A 10 4.34 14.08 37.98
N ALA A 11 4.97 13.83 36.83
CA ALA A 11 5.51 14.89 35.97
C ALA A 11 4.42 15.48 35.05
N SER A 12 4.49 16.79 34.78
CA SER A 12 3.63 17.45 33.80
C SER A 12 4.07 17.08 32.38
N ASN A 13 3.17 16.46 31.61
CA ASN A 13 3.47 15.83 30.32
C ASN A 13 2.87 16.59 29.12
N ALA A 14 2.79 17.93 29.21
CA ALA A 14 2.09 18.79 28.25
C ALA A 14 2.53 18.62 26.79
N GLY A 15 3.79 18.23 26.54
CA GLY A 15 4.30 17.99 25.18
C GLY A 15 3.64 16.80 24.47
N TYR A 16 3.01 15.88 25.20
CA TYR A 16 2.47 14.63 24.64
C TYR A 16 0.93 14.61 24.57
N LEU A 17 0.30 15.76 24.79
CA LEU A 17 -1.14 15.92 24.66
C LEU A 17 -1.59 15.72 23.21
N ILE A 18 -2.79 15.20 23.03
CA ILE A 18 -3.39 15.03 21.70
C ILE A 18 -3.57 16.42 21.06
N PRO A 19 -3.06 16.67 19.85
CA PRO A 19 -3.22 17.97 19.20
C PRO A 19 -4.69 18.35 18.98
N GLU A 20 -5.01 19.64 19.11
CA GLU A 20 -6.37 20.15 18.95
C GLU A 20 -6.97 19.83 17.57
N ALA A 21 -6.15 19.85 16.52
CA ALA A 21 -6.57 19.48 15.17
C ALA A 21 -7.05 18.02 15.07
N VAL A 22 -6.53 17.13 15.90
CA VAL A 22 -6.97 15.74 15.99
C VAL A 22 -8.26 15.64 16.80
N ARG A 23 -8.33 16.33 17.96
CA ARG A 23 -9.55 16.38 18.80
C ARG A 23 -10.77 16.90 18.03
N LYS A 24 -10.58 17.91 17.17
CA LYS A 24 -11.63 18.46 16.31
C LYS A 24 -12.26 17.46 15.33
N ARG A 25 -11.61 16.32 15.06
CA ARG A 25 -12.20 15.24 14.25
C ARG A 25 -13.23 14.40 15.01
N PHE A 26 -13.28 14.55 16.34
CA PHE A 26 -14.17 13.83 17.24
C PHE A 26 -15.23 14.75 17.86
N SER A 27 -14.93 16.04 18.02
CA SER A 27 -15.82 17.00 18.71
C SER A 27 -17.00 17.51 17.88
N GLY A 28 -17.24 16.97 16.68
CA GLY A 28 -18.39 17.33 15.86
C GLY A 28 -19.72 16.83 16.45
N PRO A 29 -20.87 17.35 15.98
CA PRO A 29 -22.20 16.95 16.48
C PRO A 29 -22.53 15.46 16.27
N ASN A 30 -21.84 14.81 15.33
CA ASN A 30 -21.99 13.38 15.04
C ASN A 30 -20.83 12.54 15.61
N GLY A 31 -20.00 13.12 16.49
CA GLY A 31 -18.85 12.43 17.08
C GLY A 31 -17.78 12.05 16.05
N TRP A 32 -17.19 10.87 16.24
CA TRP A 32 -16.15 10.31 15.38
C TRP A 32 -16.74 9.74 14.07
N THR A 33 -16.48 10.42 12.95
CA THR A 33 -17.10 10.08 11.64
C THR A 33 -16.11 9.83 10.50
N SER A 34 -14.82 10.04 10.75
CA SER A 34 -13.77 9.88 9.73
C SER A 34 -12.61 9.07 10.26
N HIS A 35 -12.03 8.24 9.40
CA HIS A 35 -10.91 7.38 9.80
C HIS A 35 -9.76 8.24 10.35
N LEU A 36 -9.31 7.90 11.57
CA LEU A 36 -8.17 8.54 12.21
C LEU A 36 -6.95 7.61 12.14
N PRO A 37 -5.91 7.97 11.38
CA PRO A 37 -4.68 7.20 11.41
C PRO A 37 -3.96 7.27 12.76
N LEU A 38 -3.46 6.14 13.29
CA LEU A 38 -2.80 6.10 14.62
C LEU A 38 -1.47 6.83 14.66
N HIS A 39 -0.79 6.98 13.53
CA HIS A 39 0.48 7.72 13.50
C HIS A 39 0.33 9.16 14.02
N LEU A 40 -0.88 9.75 13.88
CA LEU A 40 -1.25 11.07 14.40
C LEU A 40 -1.44 11.13 15.93
N LEU A 41 -1.37 9.99 16.61
CA LEU A 41 -1.49 9.84 18.06
C LEU A 41 -0.19 9.31 18.70
N THR A 42 0.88 9.18 17.92
CA THR A 42 2.18 8.77 18.44
C THR A 42 2.83 9.87 19.26
N ASP A 43 3.69 9.51 20.21
CA ASP A 43 4.48 10.45 21.00
C ASP A 43 5.27 11.40 20.10
N LYS A 44 5.90 10.84 19.05
CA LYS A 44 6.67 11.60 18.06
C LYS A 44 5.81 12.66 17.38
N PHE A 45 4.60 12.30 16.96
CA PHE A 45 3.68 13.25 16.32
C PHE A 45 3.17 14.31 17.30
N CYS A 46 2.65 13.88 18.46
CA CYS A 46 2.11 14.79 19.48
C CYS A 46 3.18 15.77 19.96
N TYR A 47 4.37 15.28 20.28
CA TYR A 47 5.50 16.10 20.70
C TYR A 47 5.90 17.11 19.63
N PHE A 48 6.09 16.67 18.39
CA PHE A 48 6.44 17.59 17.32
C PHE A 48 5.36 18.65 17.07
N ASN A 49 4.08 18.26 17.06
CA ASN A 49 2.99 19.19 16.76
C ASN A 49 2.80 20.21 17.90
N ASN A 50 2.86 19.77 19.16
CA ASN A 50 2.79 20.67 20.31
C ASN A 50 4.03 21.57 20.40
N GLN A 51 5.21 21.09 20.00
CA GLN A 51 6.39 21.95 19.87
C GLN A 51 6.32 22.92 18.70
N ALA A 52 5.74 22.52 17.57
CA ALA A 52 5.55 23.41 16.42
C ALA A 52 4.57 24.52 16.79
N SER A 53 3.46 24.21 17.47
CA SER A 53 2.54 25.24 17.99
C SER A 53 3.17 26.10 19.09
N ALA A 54 4.09 25.55 19.90
CA ALA A 54 4.86 26.33 20.88
C ALA A 54 5.99 27.17 20.24
N LYS A 55 6.53 26.74 19.09
CA LYS A 55 7.50 27.49 18.29
C LYS A 55 6.83 28.55 17.44
N GLU A 56 5.61 28.35 16.95
CA GLU A 56 4.81 29.41 16.33
C GLU A 56 4.59 30.57 17.32
N LEU A 57 4.48 30.29 18.63
CA LEU A 57 4.44 31.32 19.67
C LEU A 57 5.79 32.01 19.96
N ASN A 58 6.93 31.46 19.53
CA ASN A 58 8.26 32.03 19.78
C ASN A 58 8.97 32.59 18.52
N ASP A 59 8.62 32.12 17.32
CA ASP A 59 9.26 32.49 16.04
C ASP A 59 8.34 33.33 15.12
N LEU A 60 7.15 33.74 15.59
CA LEU A 60 6.33 34.76 14.94
C LEU A 60 6.91 36.16 15.23
N PHE A 61 8.01 36.52 14.59
CA PHE A 61 8.29 37.87 14.05
C PHE A 61 9.70 37.87 13.45
N THR A 62 9.81 37.55 12.16
CA THR A 62 10.87 38.12 11.33
C THR A 62 10.21 38.86 10.17
N MET A 63 10.40 40.19 10.14
CA MET A 63 9.94 41.06 9.07
C MET A 63 10.83 40.87 7.84
N ASP A 64 10.24 40.58 6.68
CA ASP A 64 10.87 40.90 5.40
C ASP A 64 10.79 42.41 5.17
N GLY A 65 11.94 43.08 5.27
CA GLY A 65 12.09 44.53 5.12
C GLY A 65 11.79 45.09 3.73
N SER A 66 11.40 44.25 2.76
CA SER A 66 11.15 44.68 1.38
C SER A 66 9.71 44.53 0.89
N SER A 67 8.87 43.73 1.56
CA SER A 67 7.52 43.44 1.05
C SER A 67 6.40 43.46 2.11
N GLY A 68 6.74 43.64 3.39
CA GLY A 68 5.74 43.74 4.47
C GLY A 68 4.80 42.52 4.59
N THR A 69 5.13 41.40 3.96
CA THR A 69 4.27 40.22 3.89
C THR A 69 4.84 39.09 4.74
N ILE A 70 4.05 38.62 5.70
CA ILE A 70 4.38 37.50 6.59
C ILE A 70 4.12 36.19 5.81
N MET A 71 5.16 35.40 5.57
CA MET A 71 5.02 34.08 4.93
C MET A 71 5.35 32.97 5.93
N SER A 72 4.36 32.10 6.20
CA SER A 72 4.52 30.87 6.98
C SER A 72 4.96 29.73 6.08
N VAL A 73 6.10 29.11 6.40
CA VAL A 73 6.54 27.86 5.76
C VAL A 73 6.42 26.75 6.80
N ALA A 74 5.25 26.10 6.84
CA ALA A 74 5.05 24.91 7.65
C ALA A 74 5.95 23.78 7.11
N LYS A 75 6.90 23.32 7.94
CA LYS A 75 7.74 22.17 7.60
C LYS A 75 6.93 20.89 7.80
N GLU A 76 6.42 20.33 6.70
CA GLU A 76 5.70 19.05 6.71
C GLU A 76 6.62 17.93 7.23
N LEU A 77 6.15 17.21 8.26
CA LEU A 77 6.79 15.97 8.69
C LEU A 77 6.67 14.91 7.58
N PRO A 78 7.69 14.05 7.39
CA PRO A 78 7.55 12.91 6.49
C PRO A 78 6.41 12.01 6.97
N PHE A 79 5.45 11.77 6.06
CA PHE A 79 4.32 10.86 6.25
C PHE A 79 4.85 9.42 6.35
N GLU A 80 4.99 8.92 7.58
CA GLU A 80 5.23 7.49 7.81
C GLU A 80 3.89 6.76 7.72
N PRO A 81 3.76 5.73 6.86
CA PRO A 81 2.52 5.00 6.71
C PRO A 81 2.21 4.24 8.00
N GLU A 82 0.96 4.28 8.48
CA GLU A 82 0.52 3.63 9.73
C GLU A 82 0.94 2.14 9.86
N LEU A 83 1.11 1.45 8.75
CA LEU A 83 1.56 0.05 8.70
C LEU A 83 3.04 -0.14 9.08
N SER A 84 3.82 0.94 9.24
CA SER A 84 5.22 0.90 9.71
C SER A 84 5.37 1.14 11.21
N LEU A 85 4.27 1.39 11.95
CA LEU A 85 4.33 1.61 13.39
C LEU A 85 5.00 0.43 14.10
N THR A 86 5.85 0.70 15.07
CA THR A 86 6.31 -0.31 16.01
C THR A 86 5.20 -0.69 17.00
N PHE A 87 5.39 -1.79 17.74
CA PHE A 87 4.45 -2.15 18.81
C PHE A 87 4.31 -1.05 19.86
N ASP A 88 5.42 -0.45 20.28
CA ASP A 88 5.40 0.61 21.29
C ASP A 88 4.71 1.86 20.76
N GLU A 89 4.94 2.21 19.49
CA GLU A 89 4.27 3.35 18.86
C GLU A 89 2.77 3.15 18.66
N TRP A 90 2.35 1.92 18.37
CA TRP A 90 0.93 1.57 18.34
C TRP A 90 0.32 1.58 19.74
N PHE A 91 1.01 1.03 20.74
CA PHE A 91 0.50 0.93 22.10
C PHE A 91 0.24 2.31 22.71
N GLN A 92 1.18 3.24 22.58
CA GLN A 92 0.99 4.64 23.01
C GLN A 92 -0.16 5.32 22.23
N ALA A 93 -0.26 5.09 20.91
CA ALA A 93 -1.26 5.72 20.06
C ALA A 93 -2.66 5.20 20.35
N GLN A 94 -2.77 3.89 20.63
CA GLN A 94 -4.03 3.28 21.04
C GLN A 94 -4.51 3.78 22.40
N GLY A 95 -3.60 4.00 23.36
CA GLY A 95 -3.97 4.62 24.64
C GLY A 95 -4.67 5.98 24.44
N ARG A 96 -4.08 6.84 23.61
CA ARG A 96 -4.69 8.14 23.25
C ARG A 96 -5.96 8.01 22.41
N PHE A 97 -6.04 7.00 21.56
CA PHE A 97 -7.24 6.72 20.78
C PHE A 97 -8.40 6.35 21.70
N LEU A 98 -8.18 5.46 22.68
CA LEU A 98 -9.19 5.11 23.67
C LEU A 98 -9.62 6.31 24.51
N GLU A 99 -8.69 7.19 24.89
CA GLU A 99 -9.03 8.46 25.57
C GLU A 99 -9.97 9.35 24.72
N LEU A 100 -9.75 9.41 23.41
CA LEU A 100 -10.67 10.13 22.50
C LEU A 100 -12.04 9.47 22.43
N ILE A 101 -12.10 8.14 22.34
CA ILE A 101 -13.38 7.42 22.32
C ILE A 101 -14.12 7.62 23.64
N GLU A 102 -13.46 7.44 24.78
CA GLU A 102 -14.07 7.66 26.11
C GLU A 102 -14.61 9.09 26.26
N THR A 103 -13.92 10.07 25.71
CA THR A 103 -14.31 11.49 25.82
C THR A 103 -15.46 11.87 24.89
N TYR A 104 -15.42 11.42 23.63
CA TYR A 104 -16.31 11.95 22.58
C TYR A 104 -17.37 10.97 22.09
N VAL A 105 -17.17 9.66 22.30
CA VAL A 105 -18.10 8.59 21.88
C VAL A 105 -18.12 7.49 22.96
N PRO A 106 -18.45 7.83 24.23
CA PRO A 106 -18.26 6.95 25.38
C PRO A 106 -19.00 5.61 25.27
N GLU A 107 -20.12 5.57 24.55
CA GLU A 107 -20.92 4.37 24.28
C GLU A 107 -20.14 3.29 23.50
N GLU A 108 -19.14 3.68 22.71
CA GLU A 108 -18.30 2.76 21.93
C GLU A 108 -17.05 2.34 22.70
N HIS A 109 -16.73 2.99 23.84
CA HIS A 109 -15.45 2.83 24.53
C HIS A 109 -15.15 1.38 24.92
N GLU A 110 -16.12 0.68 25.50
CA GLU A 110 -15.94 -0.71 25.91
C GLU A 110 -15.64 -1.63 24.71
N LEU A 111 -16.29 -1.40 23.57
CA LEU A 111 -16.07 -2.19 22.35
C LEU A 111 -14.64 -2.03 21.84
N TRP A 112 -14.10 -0.82 21.89
CA TRP A 112 -12.71 -0.52 21.50
C TRP A 112 -11.69 -1.04 22.52
N VAL A 113 -12.00 -1.05 23.81
CA VAL A 113 -11.15 -1.69 24.84
C VAL A 113 -11.05 -3.19 24.60
N ILE A 114 -12.15 -3.87 24.23
CA ILE A 114 -12.15 -5.29 23.88
C ILE A 114 -11.27 -5.54 22.64
N HIS A 115 -11.42 -4.72 21.59
CA HIS A 115 -10.61 -4.80 20.38
C HIS A 115 -9.11 -4.60 20.67
N PHE A 116 -8.77 -3.58 21.43
CA PHE A 116 -7.40 -3.29 21.86
C PHE A 116 -6.77 -4.49 22.58
N ASN A 117 -7.48 -5.03 23.58
CA ASN A 117 -7.01 -6.19 24.35
C ASN A 117 -6.82 -7.44 23.48
N ARG A 118 -7.68 -7.63 22.46
CA ARG A 118 -7.53 -8.74 21.52
C ARG A 118 -6.23 -8.65 20.73
N ILE A 119 -5.89 -7.47 20.21
CA ILE A 119 -4.62 -7.29 19.47
C ILE A 119 -3.45 -7.40 20.44
N LEU A 120 -3.55 -6.76 21.60
CA LEU A 120 -2.53 -6.77 22.65
C LEU A 120 -2.18 -8.19 23.08
N HIS A 121 -3.16 -9.06 23.30
CA HIS A 121 -2.94 -10.42 23.80
C HIS A 121 -2.88 -11.48 22.69
N ARG A 122 -2.80 -11.07 21.41
CA ARG A 122 -2.80 -12.02 20.30
C ARG A 122 -1.58 -12.95 20.36
N PRO A 123 -1.77 -14.28 20.23
CA PRO A 123 -0.67 -15.22 20.08
C PRO A 123 0.19 -14.86 18.86
N ASN A 124 1.51 -14.99 18.98
CA ASN A 124 2.47 -14.67 17.92
C ASN A 124 2.38 -13.23 17.37
N ARG A 125 1.79 -12.28 18.11
CA ARG A 125 1.69 -10.84 17.73
C ARG A 125 3.01 -10.30 17.20
N ALA A 126 4.11 -10.55 17.90
CA ALA A 126 5.44 -10.07 17.50
C ALA A 126 5.87 -10.60 16.11
N LYS A 127 5.53 -11.85 15.78
CA LYS A 127 5.86 -12.48 14.50
C LYS A 127 4.99 -11.95 13.35
N HIS A 128 3.75 -11.58 13.66
CA HIS A 128 2.73 -11.14 12.70
C HIS A 128 2.35 -9.67 12.90
N TRP A 129 3.28 -8.85 13.38
CA TRP A 129 2.98 -7.49 13.79
C TRP A 129 2.39 -6.61 12.67
N PRO A 130 2.95 -6.61 11.44
CA PRO A 130 2.36 -5.83 10.35
C PRO A 130 0.92 -6.23 10.02
N LEU A 131 0.60 -7.53 10.09
CA LEU A 131 -0.76 -8.03 9.87
C LEU A 131 -1.72 -7.61 11.01
N CYS A 132 -1.21 -7.54 12.24
CA CYS A 132 -2.00 -7.03 13.37
C CYS A 132 -2.35 -5.54 13.18
N LEU A 133 -1.39 -4.73 12.70
CA LEU A 133 -1.63 -3.32 12.38
C LEU A 133 -2.61 -3.13 11.24
N GLU A 134 -2.47 -3.93 10.18
CA GLU A 134 -3.36 -3.86 9.03
C GLU A 134 -4.80 -4.22 9.43
N TYR A 135 -4.95 -5.26 10.26
CA TYR A 135 -6.25 -5.62 10.85
C TYR A 135 -6.81 -4.48 11.71
N ASP A 136 -6.02 -3.90 12.62
CA ASP A 136 -6.45 -2.78 13.47
C ASP A 136 -6.94 -1.57 12.65
N SER A 137 -6.16 -1.19 11.63
CA SER A 137 -6.49 -0.09 10.72
C SER A 137 -7.79 -0.35 9.97
N GLU A 138 -7.96 -1.58 9.47
CA GLU A 138 -9.13 -1.96 8.68
C GLU A 138 -10.40 -2.05 9.53
N ILE A 139 -10.31 -2.53 10.78
CA ILE A 139 -11.44 -2.52 11.72
C ILE A 139 -11.88 -1.08 12.02
N ARG A 140 -10.94 -0.16 12.31
CA ARG A 140 -11.23 1.27 12.51
C ARG A 140 -11.82 1.96 11.29
N ARG A 141 -11.51 1.48 10.09
CA ARG A 141 -12.10 1.98 8.84
C ARG A 141 -13.50 1.42 8.60
N ARG A 142 -13.70 0.12 8.82
CA ARG A 142 -14.98 -0.57 8.59
C ARG A 142 -16.01 -0.25 9.67
N SER A 143 -15.62 0.05 10.91
CA SER A 143 -16.55 0.51 11.95
C SER A 143 -17.29 1.78 11.51
N LEU A 144 -16.59 2.70 10.83
CA LEU A 144 -17.16 3.96 10.33
C LEU A 144 -17.93 3.83 9.01
N THR A 145 -17.59 2.85 8.18
CA THR A 145 -18.14 2.75 6.81
C THR A 145 -19.21 1.68 6.66
N THR A 146 -19.10 0.59 7.40
CA THR A 146 -20.03 -0.54 7.35
C THR A 146 -20.67 -0.86 8.70
N GLY A 147 -20.25 -0.18 9.78
CA GLY A 147 -20.82 -0.39 11.12
C GLY A 147 -20.47 -1.74 11.73
N ILE A 148 -19.29 -2.29 11.41
CA ILE A 148 -18.87 -3.55 12.06
C ILE A 148 -18.58 -3.29 13.53
N ASP A 149 -18.96 -4.24 14.38
CA ASP A 149 -18.67 -4.21 15.81
C ASP A 149 -17.17 -4.49 16.06
N PRO A 150 -16.37 -3.52 16.52
CA PRO A 150 -14.94 -3.72 16.75
C PRO A 150 -14.67 -4.73 17.88
N SER A 151 -15.62 -4.89 18.81
CA SER A 151 -15.51 -5.86 19.89
C SER A 151 -15.53 -7.30 19.40
N ALA A 152 -16.00 -7.57 18.17
CA ALA A 152 -16.00 -8.90 17.56
C ALA A 152 -14.69 -9.18 16.79
N PHE A 153 -14.28 -10.45 16.75
CA PHE A 153 -13.18 -10.85 15.86
C PHE A 153 -13.73 -11.20 14.49
N HIS A 154 -13.39 -10.37 13.50
CA HIS A 154 -13.83 -10.53 12.11
C HIS A 154 -12.85 -11.43 11.37
N LEU A 155 -13.11 -12.74 11.45
CA LEU A 155 -12.24 -13.77 10.88
C LEU A 155 -12.11 -13.64 9.35
N ASP A 156 -13.18 -13.22 8.67
CA ASP A 156 -13.20 -12.95 7.24
C ASP A 156 -12.23 -11.81 6.86
N VAL A 157 -12.27 -10.69 7.60
CA VAL A 157 -11.33 -9.57 7.45
C VAL A 157 -9.91 -10.05 7.70
N TRP A 158 -9.69 -10.81 8.77
CA TRP A 158 -8.37 -11.34 9.09
C TRP A 158 -7.82 -12.23 7.96
N ASN A 159 -8.62 -13.19 7.48
CA ASN A 159 -8.21 -14.13 6.44
C ASN A 159 -7.94 -13.43 5.10
N GLU A 160 -8.73 -12.40 4.76
CA GLU A 160 -8.52 -11.55 3.60
C GLU A 160 -7.14 -10.89 3.66
N LEU A 161 -6.82 -10.24 4.78
CA LEU A 161 -5.56 -9.54 5.01
C LEU A 161 -4.38 -10.52 5.09
N GLU A 162 -4.54 -11.66 5.78
CA GLU A 162 -3.49 -12.67 5.90
C GLU A 162 -3.11 -13.24 4.53
N SER A 163 -4.10 -13.53 3.69
CA SER A 163 -3.88 -14.00 2.32
C SER A 163 -3.09 -12.97 1.49
N ALA A 164 -3.45 -11.69 1.59
CA ALA A 164 -2.72 -10.61 0.93
C ALA A 164 -1.29 -10.46 1.48
N HIS A 165 -1.12 -10.56 2.80
CA HIS A 165 0.18 -10.44 3.47
C HIS A 165 1.13 -11.58 3.07
N ILE A 166 0.66 -12.83 3.04
CA ILE A 166 1.44 -13.99 2.59
C ILE A 166 1.83 -13.82 1.11
N GLY A 167 0.89 -13.40 0.27
CA GLY A 167 1.15 -13.13 -1.15
C GLY A 167 2.24 -12.08 -1.35
N ASN A 168 2.16 -10.96 -0.63
CA ASN A 168 3.15 -9.89 -0.70
C ASN A 168 4.54 -10.33 -0.23
N ARG A 169 4.62 -11.13 0.84
CA ARG A 169 5.89 -11.69 1.32
C ARG A 169 6.53 -12.66 0.32
N ALA A 170 5.73 -13.48 -0.36
CA ALA A 170 6.22 -14.38 -1.40
C ALA A 170 6.78 -13.59 -2.59
N ILE A 171 6.08 -12.52 -3.01
CA ILE A 171 6.55 -11.63 -4.09
C ILE A 171 7.86 -10.95 -3.72
N GLU A 172 7.98 -10.40 -2.50
CA GLU A 172 9.22 -9.76 -2.03
C GLU A 172 10.38 -10.74 -1.90
N HIS A 173 10.12 -11.98 -1.48
CA HIS A 173 11.14 -13.04 -1.49
C HIS A 173 11.65 -13.30 -2.90
N VAL A 174 10.76 -13.51 -3.88
CA VAL A 174 11.13 -13.70 -5.28
C VAL A 174 11.91 -12.50 -5.84
N ARG A 175 11.50 -11.28 -5.50
CA ARG A 175 12.22 -10.05 -5.89
C ARG A 175 13.63 -9.99 -5.31
N ARG A 176 13.83 -10.43 -4.07
CA ARG A 176 15.14 -10.45 -3.40
C ARG A 176 16.07 -11.49 -4.03
N GLU A 177 15.57 -12.69 -4.29
CA GLU A 177 16.32 -13.75 -4.98
C GLU A 177 16.77 -13.30 -6.38
N LEU A 178 15.87 -12.67 -7.14
CA LEU A 178 16.19 -12.11 -8.45
C LEU A 178 17.27 -11.01 -8.38
N LYS A 179 17.32 -10.21 -7.31
CA LYS A 179 18.37 -9.21 -7.09
C LYS A 179 19.72 -9.83 -6.71
N HIS A 180 19.74 -10.93 -5.96
CA HIS A 180 20.98 -11.60 -5.55
C HIS A 180 21.59 -12.46 -6.66
N SER A 181 20.78 -12.97 -7.58
CA SER A 181 21.26 -13.70 -8.78
C SER A 181 21.91 -12.82 -9.87
N GLY A 182 22.01 -11.49 -9.65
CA GLY A 182 22.58 -10.52 -10.61
C GLY A 182 24.07 -10.22 -10.46
N GLY A 183 24.78 -10.83 -9.50
CA GLY A 183 26.21 -10.60 -9.26
C GLY A 183 27.07 -11.75 -9.75
N TRP A 184 27.28 -11.88 -11.06
CA TRP A 184 28.42 -12.63 -11.60
C TRP A 184 29.42 -11.61 -12.12
N GLU A 185 30.45 -11.37 -11.31
CA GLU A 185 31.64 -10.61 -11.69
C GLU A 185 32.25 -11.24 -12.93
N HIS A 186 32.34 -10.46 -14.02
CA HIS A 186 33.08 -10.85 -15.20
C HIS A 186 34.58 -10.85 -14.87
N SER A 187 35.15 -12.01 -14.57
CA SER A 187 36.59 -12.23 -14.74
C SER A 187 36.96 -11.96 -16.19
N THR A 188 37.87 -11.00 -16.38
CA THR A 188 38.45 -10.60 -17.64
C THR A 188 39.30 -11.74 -18.22
N GLY A 189 38.73 -12.49 -19.16
CA GLY A 189 39.44 -13.49 -19.97
C GLY A 189 39.60 -12.99 -21.41
N HIS A 190 40.85 -12.78 -21.81
CA HIS A 190 41.29 -12.38 -23.15
C HIS A 190 40.61 -13.15 -24.29
N ARG A 191 40.24 -12.42 -25.35
CA ARG A 191 39.87 -12.95 -26.66
C ARG A 191 40.96 -12.61 -27.68
N PRO A 192 41.48 -13.55 -28.50
CA PRO A 192 42.20 -13.19 -29.71
C PRO A 192 41.21 -12.80 -30.84
N PRO A 193 41.66 -12.01 -31.83
CA PRO A 193 40.81 -11.32 -32.79
C PRO A 193 40.64 -12.11 -34.10
N TYR A 194 39.93 -11.47 -35.04
CA TYR A 194 39.68 -11.82 -36.45
C TYR A 194 38.31 -12.51 -36.68
N GLU A 195 37.44 -12.10 -37.62
CA GLU A 195 37.60 -11.29 -38.82
C GLU A 195 36.24 -10.73 -39.27
N LYS A 196 36.28 -9.62 -40.01
CA LYS A 196 35.17 -8.88 -40.63
C LYS A 196 34.39 -9.71 -41.65
N ARG A 197 33.08 -9.46 -41.79
CA ARG A 197 32.50 -8.89 -43.04
C ARG A 197 31.07 -8.38 -42.84
N SER A 198 30.79 -7.36 -43.63
CA SER A 198 29.80 -6.30 -43.45
C SER A 198 28.43 -6.61 -44.07
N ASP A 199 27.53 -5.64 -43.84
CA ASP A 199 26.26 -5.35 -44.52
C ASP A 199 25.04 -5.96 -43.84
N GLY A 200 24.05 -5.22 -43.35
CA GLY A 200 23.78 -3.79 -43.29
C GLY A 200 22.31 -3.67 -42.87
N GLU A 201 22.01 -2.74 -41.95
CA GLU A 201 20.72 -2.05 -41.72
C GLU A 201 20.51 -1.77 -40.22
N GLY A 202 20.32 -0.49 -39.92
CA GLY A 202 20.23 0.04 -38.58
C GLY A 202 19.04 -0.54 -37.83
N SER A 203 19.32 -1.14 -36.67
CA SER A 203 18.33 -1.34 -35.62
C SER A 203 18.85 -0.70 -34.35
N SER A 204 18.25 0.45 -34.03
CA SER A 204 18.12 1.02 -32.69
C SER A 204 18.36 -0.02 -31.60
N PHE A 205 19.34 0.23 -30.73
CA PHE A 205 19.52 -0.46 -29.46
C PHE A 205 18.30 -0.21 -28.56
N ARG A 206 17.17 -0.87 -28.87
CA ARG A 206 16.08 -1.04 -27.92
C ARG A 206 16.47 -2.21 -27.03
N SER A 207 16.82 -1.90 -25.79
CA SER A 207 16.91 -2.92 -24.74
C SER A 207 15.64 -3.78 -24.80
N LYS A 208 15.83 -5.10 -24.88
CA LYS A 208 14.73 -6.06 -24.85
C LYS A 208 14.20 -6.09 -23.42
N THR A 209 13.40 -5.09 -23.03
CA THR A 209 12.56 -5.20 -21.83
C THR A 209 11.66 -6.42 -22.02
N LYS A 210 11.78 -7.41 -21.13
CA LYS A 210 11.04 -8.68 -21.19
C LYS A 210 9.55 -8.37 -21.16
N SER A 211 8.85 -8.51 -22.29
CA SER A 211 7.41 -8.35 -22.36
C SER A 211 6.73 -9.57 -21.75
N ARG A 212 5.76 -9.34 -20.88
CA ARG A 212 4.98 -10.38 -20.20
C ARG A 212 3.87 -10.89 -21.12
N CYS A 213 3.55 -12.18 -21.03
CA CYS A 213 2.34 -12.73 -21.64
C CYS A 213 1.11 -12.14 -20.95
N PHE A 214 0.30 -11.35 -21.66
CA PHE A 214 -0.89 -10.74 -21.06
C PHE A 214 -2.07 -11.71 -20.89
N VAL A 215 -1.94 -12.98 -21.31
CA VAL A 215 -2.95 -14.03 -21.10
C VAL A 215 -2.71 -14.74 -19.77
N CYS A 216 -1.48 -15.22 -19.53
CA CYS A 216 -1.14 -15.99 -18.32
C CYS A 216 -0.24 -15.25 -17.33
N GLY A 217 0.26 -14.07 -17.66
CA GLY A 217 1.17 -13.32 -16.79
C GLY A 217 2.62 -13.83 -16.76
N SER A 218 2.97 -14.89 -17.50
CA SER A 218 4.36 -15.38 -17.55
C SER A 218 5.29 -14.40 -18.26
N THR A 219 6.46 -14.16 -17.67
CA THR A 219 7.58 -13.41 -18.27
C THR A 219 8.60 -14.31 -18.96
N ASP A 220 8.36 -15.62 -18.91
CA ASP A 220 9.26 -16.61 -19.44
C ASP A 220 9.03 -16.62 -20.96
N GLY A 221 10.08 -16.34 -21.73
CA GLY A 221 10.00 -16.14 -23.18
C GLY A 221 9.58 -17.39 -23.98
N PHE A 222 9.08 -18.44 -23.32
CA PHE A 222 8.70 -19.73 -23.90
C PHE A 222 7.47 -19.67 -24.81
N HIS A 223 6.66 -18.61 -24.75
CA HIS A 223 5.54 -18.46 -25.69
C HIS A 223 5.13 -17.00 -25.92
N LYS A 224 4.42 -16.77 -27.04
CA LYS A 224 3.81 -15.47 -27.36
C LYS A 224 2.38 -15.44 -26.83
N ALA A 225 1.90 -14.27 -26.40
CA ALA A 225 0.51 -14.12 -25.95
C ALA A 225 -0.53 -14.56 -27.01
N LYS A 226 -0.22 -14.41 -28.30
CA LYS A 226 -1.06 -14.91 -29.42
C LYS A 226 -1.23 -16.43 -29.42
N SER A 227 -0.24 -17.18 -28.96
CA SER A 227 -0.24 -18.64 -28.91
C SER A 227 -0.43 -19.19 -27.49
N CYS A 228 -0.74 -18.32 -26.51
CA CYS A 228 -0.99 -18.76 -25.14
C CYS A 228 -2.32 -19.49 -25.05
N THR A 229 -2.28 -20.69 -24.46
CA THR A 229 -3.44 -21.56 -24.23
C THR A 229 -3.79 -21.76 -22.76
N ALA A 230 -3.05 -21.10 -21.86
CA ALA A 230 -3.26 -21.22 -20.42
C ALA A 230 -4.67 -20.76 -20.01
N ASP A 231 -5.28 -21.52 -19.13
CA ASP A 231 -6.55 -21.25 -18.47
C ASP A 231 -6.37 -20.57 -17.10
N ARG A 232 -5.11 -20.45 -16.64
CA ARG A 232 -4.72 -19.82 -15.38
C ARG A 232 -3.57 -18.85 -15.56
N LEU A 233 -3.54 -17.84 -14.70
CA LEU A 233 -2.41 -16.94 -14.51
C LEU A 233 -1.27 -17.68 -13.78
N THR A 234 -0.05 -17.15 -13.85
CA THR A 234 1.10 -17.67 -13.09
C THR A 234 0.92 -17.57 -11.58
N SER A 235 -0.04 -16.78 -11.09
CA SER A 235 -0.48 -16.79 -9.68
C SER A 235 -1.47 -17.90 -9.32
N GLY A 236 -1.89 -18.72 -10.28
CA GLY A 236 -2.89 -19.78 -10.07
C GLY A 236 -4.34 -19.31 -10.18
N LYS A 237 -4.61 -18.00 -10.25
CA LYS A 237 -5.94 -17.45 -10.52
C LYS A 237 -6.42 -17.82 -11.93
N PRO A 238 -7.73 -17.98 -12.17
CA PRO A 238 -8.25 -18.20 -13.53
C PRO A 238 -7.86 -17.05 -14.47
N ALA A 239 -7.39 -17.39 -15.67
CA ALA A 239 -7.13 -16.39 -16.69
C ALA A 239 -8.46 -15.78 -17.15
N ILE A 240 -8.50 -14.44 -17.27
CA ILE A 240 -9.70 -13.74 -17.74
C ILE A 240 -9.98 -14.07 -19.21
N LEU A 241 -8.92 -14.18 -20.01
CA LEU A 241 -8.99 -14.48 -21.44
C LEU A 241 -9.07 -15.99 -21.67
N ILE A 242 -10.00 -16.42 -22.51
CA ILE A 242 -10.18 -17.85 -22.85
C ILE A 242 -9.25 -18.30 -23.99
N THR A 243 -8.94 -19.60 -23.98
CA THR A 243 -8.09 -20.28 -24.96
C THR A 243 -8.68 -20.21 -26.37
N GLN A 244 -7.96 -19.64 -27.33
CA GLN A 244 -8.36 -19.72 -28.74
C GLN A 244 -7.97 -21.08 -29.31
N LYS A 245 -8.96 -21.89 -29.67
CA LYS A 245 -8.71 -23.19 -30.30
C LYS A 245 -8.21 -23.07 -31.74
N SER A 246 -8.58 -22.03 -32.49
CA SER A 246 -8.06 -21.72 -33.83
C SER A 246 -8.74 -20.44 -34.32
N GLY A 247 -7.98 -19.45 -34.77
CA GLY A 247 -8.53 -18.24 -35.40
C GLY A 247 -7.89 -16.96 -34.85
N GLY A 248 -7.21 -16.22 -35.72
CA GLY A 248 -6.46 -15.00 -35.38
C GLY A 248 -7.28 -13.79 -34.94
N GLY A 249 -8.49 -14.00 -34.40
CA GLY A 249 -9.36 -12.93 -33.89
C GLY A 249 -8.93 -12.39 -32.52
N PRO A 250 -9.57 -11.32 -32.03
CA PRO A 250 -9.28 -10.74 -30.71
C PRO A 250 -9.60 -11.73 -29.58
N ARG A 251 -8.77 -11.74 -28.53
CA ARG A 251 -9.00 -12.55 -27.33
C ARG A 251 -10.19 -12.01 -26.57
N ARG A 252 -11.09 -12.91 -26.18
CA ARG A 252 -12.32 -12.61 -25.44
C ARG A 252 -12.28 -13.20 -24.04
N ASP A 253 -13.04 -12.64 -23.13
CA ASP A 253 -13.32 -13.29 -21.84
C ASP A 253 -14.45 -14.33 -21.97
N LYS A 254 -14.77 -14.97 -20.84
CA LYS A 254 -15.90 -15.92 -20.72
C LYS A 254 -17.27 -15.31 -21.05
N ASN A 255 -17.40 -13.99 -21.01
CA ASN A 255 -18.65 -13.27 -21.32
C ASN A 255 -18.66 -12.78 -22.79
N GLY A 256 -17.65 -13.15 -23.59
CA GLY A 256 -17.53 -12.72 -24.98
C GLY A 256 -16.98 -11.31 -25.18
N VAL A 257 -16.54 -10.62 -24.12
CA VAL A 257 -15.98 -9.26 -24.22
C VAL A 257 -14.61 -9.32 -24.88
N ALA A 258 -14.40 -8.57 -25.96
CA ALA A 258 -13.11 -8.47 -26.64
C ALA A 258 -12.21 -7.43 -25.97
N TYR A 259 -10.93 -7.79 -25.80
CA TYR A 259 -9.91 -6.92 -25.22
C TYR A 259 -8.96 -6.41 -26.29
N CYS A 260 -8.61 -5.13 -26.23
CA CYS A 260 -7.65 -4.56 -27.17
C CYS A 260 -6.26 -5.18 -26.94
N PHE A 261 -5.77 -5.89 -27.96
CA PHE A 261 -4.46 -6.54 -27.93
C PHE A 261 -3.33 -5.52 -27.76
N SER A 262 -3.37 -4.43 -28.52
CA SER A 262 -2.31 -3.41 -28.50
C SER A 262 -2.24 -2.69 -27.14
N PHE A 263 -3.39 -2.44 -26.51
CA PHE A 263 -3.47 -1.88 -25.16
C PHE A 263 -2.77 -2.80 -24.14
N ASN A 264 -3.07 -4.10 -24.15
CA ASN A 264 -2.46 -5.08 -23.23
C ASN A 264 -1.05 -5.51 -23.62
N GLY A 265 -0.60 -5.16 -24.83
CA GLY A 265 0.71 -5.45 -25.38
C GLY A 265 1.73 -4.35 -25.10
N ARG A 266 2.98 -4.61 -25.50
CA ARG A 266 4.11 -3.68 -25.33
C ARG A 266 3.96 -2.38 -26.12
N SER A 267 3.24 -2.41 -27.23
CA SER A 267 3.10 -1.26 -28.13
C SER A 267 2.19 -0.17 -27.57
N GLY A 268 1.34 -0.49 -26.59
CA GLY A 268 0.21 0.38 -26.23
C GLY A 268 -0.81 0.48 -27.38
N CYS A 269 -1.95 1.11 -27.09
CA CYS A 269 -2.94 1.47 -28.10
C CYS A 269 -3.00 3.00 -28.22
N ASN A 270 -3.06 3.51 -29.45
CA ASN A 270 -3.09 4.94 -29.72
C ASN A 270 -4.51 5.53 -29.75
N ALA A 271 -5.55 4.73 -29.49
CA ALA A 271 -6.92 5.22 -29.45
C ALA A 271 -7.13 6.09 -28.20
N GLN A 272 -7.41 7.38 -28.40
CA GLN A 272 -7.74 8.34 -27.34
C GLN A 272 -9.21 8.18 -26.94
N GLY A 273 -9.53 8.13 -25.64
CA GLY A 273 -10.92 8.20 -25.14
C GLY A 273 -11.64 6.88 -24.88
N GLY A 274 -10.98 5.72 -24.96
CA GLY A 274 -11.55 4.44 -24.46
C GLY A 274 -12.45 3.65 -25.43
N GLU A 275 -12.79 4.22 -26.59
CA GLU A 275 -13.47 3.49 -27.67
C GLU A 275 -12.44 3.01 -28.70
N CYS A 276 -12.04 1.74 -28.57
CA CYS A 276 -11.15 1.08 -29.51
C CYS A 276 -11.91 0.01 -30.28
N GLU A 277 -11.87 0.10 -31.62
CA GLU A 277 -12.50 -0.88 -32.54
C GLU A 277 -11.96 -2.31 -32.33
N LYS A 278 -10.77 -2.44 -31.73
CA LYS A 278 -10.11 -3.73 -31.47
C LYS A 278 -10.49 -4.34 -30.11
N GLY A 279 -11.35 -3.68 -29.33
CA GLY A 279 -11.86 -4.17 -28.04
C GLY A 279 -11.61 -3.21 -26.88
N LYS A 280 -12.09 -3.56 -25.69
CA LYS A 280 -12.00 -2.70 -24.50
C LYS A 280 -10.55 -2.56 -23.99
N HIS A 281 -10.23 -1.35 -23.50
CA HIS A 281 -8.95 -1.03 -22.85
C HIS A 281 -8.94 -1.44 -21.38
N TRP A 282 -9.10 -2.73 -21.14
CA TRP A 282 -9.11 -3.30 -19.80
C TRP A 282 -7.87 -4.15 -19.60
N CYS A 283 -7.35 -4.16 -18.38
CA CYS A 283 -6.22 -5.01 -18.04
C CYS A 283 -6.65 -6.48 -18.05
N SER A 284 -6.05 -7.30 -18.89
CA SER A 284 -6.40 -8.72 -19.00
C SER A 284 -5.88 -9.61 -17.86
N ILE A 285 -5.05 -9.05 -16.97
CA ILE A 285 -4.51 -9.77 -15.79
C ILE A 285 -5.42 -9.57 -14.57
N CYS A 286 -5.72 -8.31 -14.21
CA CYS A 286 -6.52 -8.00 -13.02
C CYS A 286 -7.97 -7.62 -13.30
N GLY A 287 -8.34 -7.40 -14.57
CA GLY A 287 -9.68 -7.00 -14.97
C GLY A 287 -10.00 -5.52 -14.77
N SER A 288 -9.02 -4.68 -14.40
CA SER A 288 -9.24 -3.25 -14.19
C SER A 288 -9.81 -2.56 -15.44
N ARG A 289 -10.91 -1.82 -15.24
CA ARG A 289 -11.69 -1.15 -16.30
C ARG A 289 -11.37 0.33 -16.45
N ASN A 290 -10.57 0.88 -15.55
CA ASN A 290 -10.26 2.31 -15.51
C ASN A 290 -9.28 2.78 -16.60
N GLY A 291 -8.77 1.87 -17.43
CA GLY A 291 -7.80 2.19 -18.50
C GLY A 291 -6.46 2.72 -18.01
N LEU A 292 -6.22 2.79 -16.69
CA LEU A 292 -5.02 3.41 -16.10
C LEU A 292 -3.76 2.57 -16.32
N HIS A 293 -3.90 1.26 -16.55
CA HIS A 293 -2.76 0.39 -16.82
C HIS A 293 -3.10 -0.78 -17.75
N SER A 294 -2.09 -1.22 -18.51
CA SER A 294 -2.14 -2.42 -19.35
C SER A 294 -1.67 -3.65 -18.59
N ALA A 295 -1.88 -4.84 -19.18
CA ALA A 295 -1.31 -6.08 -18.64
C ALA A 295 0.23 -6.07 -18.51
N GLN A 296 0.94 -5.27 -19.31
CA GLN A 296 2.40 -5.13 -19.17
C GLN A 296 2.79 -4.36 -17.90
N ASN A 297 1.93 -3.44 -17.45
CA ASN A 297 2.13 -2.60 -16.28
C ASN A 297 1.31 -3.08 -15.07
N CYS A 298 0.70 -4.26 -15.16
CA CYS A 298 -0.14 -4.80 -14.11
C CYS A 298 0.71 -5.42 -12.99
N VAL A 299 0.45 -4.99 -11.76
CA VAL A 299 1.15 -5.47 -10.56
C VAL A 299 0.45 -6.66 -9.88
N SER A 300 -0.79 -6.98 -10.28
CA SER A 300 -1.68 -7.91 -9.58
C SER A 300 -1.62 -9.35 -10.10
N ILE A 301 -0.43 -9.93 -10.28
CA ILE A 301 -0.33 -11.37 -10.60
C ILE A 301 -0.71 -12.16 -9.36
#